data_AF-A0A3A4XW35-F1
#
_entry.id   AF-A0A3A4XW35-F1
#
_cell.length_a   1.000
_cell.length_b   1.000
_cell.length_c   1.000
_cell.angle_alpha   90.00
_cell.angle_beta   90.00
_cell.angle_gamma   90.00
#
_symmetry.space_group_name_H-M   'P 1'
#
loop_
_entity.id
_entity.type
_entity.pdbx_description
1 polymer ?
#
loop_
_entity_poly.entity_id
_entity_poly.type
_entity_poly.pdbx_seq_one_letter_code
_entity_poly.pdbx_strand_id
1 'polypeptide(L)'
;MIYLLSRNLPAWLYTVNPKGKSMPIDHPDSCLDAKLGSSPPSVPRTVLPETQDQQNSPTAKLKAFLGSGRYRPPEEMNDYSDDFRLFVPLDGVETADMRHQRERLRDSGHSEPEAAAARDAGPDGIALPAAYAASDECAKPWVSLRADRCPHRHARREGCRRCIEACPNAAIGADDEIPHIDRSRCDECAACVAACPSGALNMPSSPTQDLLQRLRSKLALHADPGRPPILVYHDLRTEPAEVELYPGKSIAGLGVRSLGLIGMESLLSAMAMGASGVFVLVDDDIDERMRRRLDQEVQWSLAVLAGLGFPTDCMRVLNFAQLPEAVSDAPGARAVPPARYAFDQPKPRLIGLAAEHLARHGANPDITSVPLPDGAPFGAVRIDASTCTLCMACAGACKMKALIPLTGQTPGLQFTEMDCVQCGLCAQVCPENALRVIPRLNWNPGAAAAVKLHQVEPAGCLSCGRPFAAHQMIAAIQRKLRGHWMYASDEAQNRLHMCDRCRVQEIFLSSPGKGTYLP
;
A
#
# COMPACT_ATOMS: atom_id res chain seq x y z
N MET A 1 11.75 -24.82 -32.20
CA MET A 1 10.54 -24.03 -32.56
C MET A 1 9.25 -24.69 -32.06
N ILE A 2 9.27 -25.25 -30.84
CA ILE A 2 8.12 -25.71 -30.05
C ILE A 2 8.52 -25.38 -28.60
N TYR A 3 8.51 -24.10 -28.22
CA TYR A 3 8.86 -23.65 -26.86
C TYR A 3 8.32 -22.25 -26.53
N LEU A 4 7.19 -21.83 -27.13
CA LEU A 4 6.68 -20.45 -27.01
C LEU A 4 5.15 -20.31 -26.80
N LEU A 5 4.44 -21.33 -26.29
CA LEU A 5 2.99 -21.22 -26.04
C LEU A 5 2.50 -21.86 -24.73
N SER A 6 3.21 -21.64 -23.61
CA SER A 6 2.76 -22.13 -22.29
C SER A 6 2.99 -21.15 -21.13
N ARG A 7 2.64 -19.88 -21.30
CA ARG A 7 2.56 -18.90 -20.21
C ARG A 7 1.35 -17.98 -20.38
N ASN A 8 0.19 -18.43 -19.87
CA ASN A 8 -0.92 -17.59 -19.38
C ASN A 8 -2.10 -18.46 -18.90
N LEU A 9 -1.90 -19.19 -17.80
CA LEU A 9 -2.99 -19.77 -17.01
C LEU A 9 -2.77 -19.44 -15.52
N PRO A 10 -3.80 -18.98 -14.78
CA PRO A 10 -3.72 -18.77 -13.34
C PRO A 10 -3.62 -20.09 -12.56
N ALA A 11 -2.78 -20.11 -11.53
CA ALA A 11 -2.33 -21.27 -10.78
C ALA A 11 -3.33 -21.79 -9.71
N TRP A 12 -4.57 -22.14 -10.09
CA TRP A 12 -5.55 -22.80 -9.19
C TRP A 12 -5.94 -24.22 -9.63
N LEU A 13 -5.23 -24.78 -10.61
CA LEU A 13 -5.32 -26.19 -10.97
C LEU A 13 -3.89 -26.73 -10.95
N TYR A 14 -3.53 -27.46 -9.89
CA TYR A 14 -2.57 -28.59 -9.86
C TYR A 14 -2.22 -28.88 -8.39
N THR A 15 -2.87 -29.89 -7.81
CA THR A 15 -2.27 -30.72 -6.75
C THR A 15 -2.22 -32.15 -7.28
N VAL A 16 -1.09 -32.52 -7.86
CA VAL A 16 -0.66 -33.93 -7.94
C VAL A 16 0.53 -34.03 -6.98
N ASN A 17 0.40 -34.85 -5.95
CA ASN A 17 1.51 -35.16 -5.05
C ASN A 17 2.31 -36.35 -5.62
N PRO A 18 3.63 -36.24 -5.83
CA PRO A 18 4.47 -37.33 -6.29
C PRO A 18 5.05 -38.07 -5.08
N LYS A 19 4.74 -39.37 -4.95
CA LYS A 19 5.64 -40.45 -4.49
C LYS A 19 4.84 -41.74 -4.33
N GLY A 20 5.04 -42.66 -5.28
CA GLY A 20 4.63 -44.04 -5.11
C GLY A 20 5.48 -44.72 -4.04
N LYS A 21 4.81 -45.47 -3.16
CA LYS A 21 5.28 -46.73 -2.57
C LYS A 21 4.05 -47.56 -2.19
N SER A 22 3.95 -48.72 -2.82
CA SER A 22 3.05 -49.83 -2.51
C SER A 22 3.45 -50.52 -1.21
N MET A 23 2.50 -50.96 -0.38
CA MET A 23 2.37 -52.33 0.17
C MET A 23 1.23 -52.44 1.21
N PRO A 24 0.78 -53.66 1.55
CA PRO A 24 -0.63 -54.07 1.55
C PRO A 24 -1.30 -53.97 2.92
N ILE A 25 -2.63 -54.06 2.94
CA ILE A 25 -3.34 -54.47 4.16
C ILE A 25 -4.06 -55.77 3.85
N ASP A 26 -3.67 -56.78 4.63
CA ASP A 26 -4.11 -58.16 4.65
C ASP A 26 -5.61 -58.30 4.86
N HIS A 27 -6.19 -59.31 4.19
CA HIS A 27 -7.35 -60.02 4.69
C HIS A 27 -6.95 -60.84 5.92
N PRO A 28 -7.87 -60.99 6.88
CA PRO A 28 -8.37 -62.34 7.11
C PRO A 28 -9.89 -62.39 7.35
N ASP A 29 -10.50 -63.40 6.70
CA ASP A 29 -11.51 -64.34 7.20
C ASP A 29 -12.47 -63.92 8.31
N SER A 30 -13.79 -63.99 8.04
CA SER A 30 -14.57 -65.21 8.32
C SER A 30 -16.09 -64.98 8.37
N CYS A 31 -16.81 -65.88 7.69
CA CYS A 31 -18.04 -66.57 8.12
C CYS A 31 -19.34 -65.78 8.40
N LEU A 32 -20.33 -65.88 7.49
CA LEU A 32 -21.53 -66.76 7.57
C LEU A 32 -22.69 -66.26 6.68
N ASP A 33 -23.05 -67.09 5.69
CA ASP A 33 -24.39 -67.65 5.32
C ASP A 33 -25.69 -66.85 5.65
N ALA A 34 -26.78 -66.86 4.88
CA ALA A 34 -27.16 -67.42 3.58
C ALA A 34 -28.63 -67.02 3.22
N LYS A 35 -29.02 -67.31 1.96
CA LYS A 35 -30.39 -67.57 1.40
C LYS A 35 -31.29 -66.36 1.03
N LEU A 36 -31.50 -66.05 -0.26
CA LEU A 36 -32.32 -66.70 -1.33
C LEU A 36 -33.80 -66.27 -1.35
N GLY A 37 -34.28 -65.71 -2.48
CA GLY A 37 -35.72 -65.67 -2.79
C GLY A 37 -36.21 -64.75 -3.93
N SER A 38 -36.21 -65.27 -5.17
CA SER A 38 -37.19 -65.10 -6.29
C SER A 38 -37.62 -63.71 -6.85
N SER A 39 -37.61 -63.61 -8.19
CA SER A 39 -38.26 -62.59 -9.05
C SER A 39 -39.64 -63.08 -9.59
N PRO A 40 -40.34 -62.37 -10.52
CA PRO A 40 -41.06 -61.07 -10.45
C PRO A 40 -42.59 -61.25 -10.75
N PRO A 41 -43.43 -60.19 -10.83
CA PRO A 41 -43.94 -59.76 -12.15
C PRO A 41 -44.24 -58.24 -12.28
N SER A 42 -44.82 -57.87 -13.41
CA SER A 42 -44.78 -56.56 -14.10
C SER A 42 -46.11 -55.74 -14.10
N VAL A 43 -45.97 -54.39 -14.24
CA VAL A 43 -46.93 -53.36 -14.77
C VAL A 43 -48.05 -52.89 -13.78
N PRO A 44 -48.54 -51.61 -13.70
CA PRO A 44 -48.43 -50.42 -14.59
C PRO A 44 -47.94 -49.09 -13.94
N ARG A 45 -47.69 -48.08 -14.79
CA ARG A 45 -47.55 -46.66 -14.46
C ARG A 45 -48.80 -46.12 -13.75
N THR A 46 -48.67 -45.74 -12.50
CA THR A 46 -49.58 -44.84 -11.77
C THR A 46 -48.85 -43.53 -11.51
N VAL A 47 -49.45 -42.41 -11.92
CA VAL A 47 -49.05 -41.07 -11.52
C VAL A 47 -49.20 -41.00 -10.00
N LEU A 48 -48.09 -40.86 -9.27
CA LEU A 48 -48.15 -40.63 -7.83
C LEU A 48 -48.40 -39.13 -7.57
N PRO A 49 -49.36 -38.78 -6.70
CA PRO A 49 -49.51 -37.40 -6.24
C PRO A 49 -48.28 -37.02 -5.41
N GLU A 50 -47.82 -35.78 -5.56
CA GLU A 50 -46.76 -35.20 -4.71
C GLU A 50 -47.12 -35.46 -3.24
N THR A 51 -46.32 -36.29 -2.57
CA THR A 51 -46.53 -36.60 -1.17
C THR A 51 -46.26 -35.35 -0.33
N GLN A 52 -47.03 -35.18 0.74
CA GLN A 52 -46.88 -34.12 1.76
C GLN A 52 -45.45 -34.00 2.34
N ASP A 53 -44.57 -34.96 2.06
CA ASP A 53 -43.17 -34.96 2.47
C ASP A 53 -42.29 -33.95 1.72
N GLN A 54 -42.61 -33.62 0.46
CA GLN A 54 -41.81 -32.62 -0.28
C GLN A 54 -42.02 -31.19 0.22
N GLN A 55 -43.24 -30.87 0.69
CA GLN A 55 -43.57 -29.58 1.31
C GLN A 55 -42.92 -29.41 2.69
N ASN A 56 -42.57 -30.51 3.36
CA ASN A 56 -41.98 -30.50 4.70
C ASN A 56 -40.46 -30.64 4.73
N SER A 57 -39.80 -30.76 3.57
CA SER A 57 -38.35 -30.84 3.48
C SER A 57 -37.69 -29.57 4.04
N PRO A 58 -36.51 -29.68 4.68
CA PRO A 58 -35.76 -28.52 5.17
C PRO A 58 -35.56 -27.45 4.08
N THR A 59 -35.33 -27.89 2.84
CA THR A 59 -35.16 -27.04 1.66
C THR A 59 -36.44 -26.32 1.26
N ALA A 60 -37.61 -26.98 1.32
CA ALA A 60 -38.90 -26.36 1.02
C ALA A 60 -39.31 -25.36 2.11
N LYS A 61 -39.08 -25.68 3.37
CA LYS A 61 -39.31 -24.78 4.51
C LYS A 61 -38.40 -23.55 4.45
N LEU A 62 -37.13 -23.73 4.07
CA LEU A 62 -36.19 -22.62 3.88
C LEU A 62 -36.60 -21.74 2.69
N LYS A 63 -37.01 -22.33 1.55
CA LYS A 63 -37.54 -21.58 0.41
C LYS A 63 -38.80 -20.78 0.78
N ALA A 64 -39.73 -21.38 1.51
CA ALA A 64 -40.92 -20.69 2.01
C ALA A 64 -40.58 -19.55 2.98
N PHE A 65 -39.61 -19.76 3.87
CA PHE A 65 -39.13 -18.74 4.80
C PHE A 65 -38.48 -17.55 4.08
N LEU A 66 -37.58 -17.79 3.12
CA LEU A 66 -36.93 -16.74 2.32
C LEU A 66 -37.92 -15.99 1.41
N GLY A 67 -38.92 -16.69 0.88
CA GLY A 67 -39.99 -16.12 0.06
C GLY A 67 -41.08 -15.36 0.86
N SER A 68 -41.18 -15.60 2.17
CA SER A 68 -42.22 -14.98 3.03
C SER A 68 -42.00 -13.49 3.33
N GLY A 69 -40.87 -12.91 2.92
CA GLY A 69 -40.49 -11.53 3.25
C GLY A 69 -40.11 -11.30 4.72
N ARG A 70 -40.18 -12.33 5.59
CA ARG A 70 -39.78 -12.26 7.01
C ARG A 70 -38.27 -12.25 7.21
N TYR A 71 -37.51 -12.75 6.24
CA TYR A 71 -36.06 -12.66 6.27
C TYR A 71 -35.62 -11.24 5.90
N ARG A 72 -35.19 -10.47 6.92
CA ARG A 72 -34.39 -9.26 6.73
C ARG A 72 -32.93 -9.66 6.90
N PRO A 73 -32.11 -9.64 5.83
CA PRO A 73 -30.68 -9.75 6.02
C PRO A 73 -30.23 -8.57 6.90
N PRO A 74 -29.28 -8.77 7.82
CA PRO A 74 -28.70 -7.66 8.56
C PRO A 74 -28.22 -6.60 7.56
N GLU A 75 -28.58 -5.33 7.78
CA GLU A 75 -28.22 -4.22 6.89
C GLU A 75 -26.70 -4.02 6.83
N GLU A 76 -25.98 -4.60 7.79
CA GLU A 76 -24.54 -4.60 7.89
C GLU A 76 -24.01 -6.04 7.88
N MET A 77 -23.89 -6.64 6.69
CA MET A 77 -23.07 -7.85 6.53
C MET A 77 -21.56 -7.53 6.47
N ASN A 78 -21.20 -6.29 6.84
CA ASN A 78 -19.83 -5.77 6.92
C ASN A 78 -19.45 -5.32 8.34
N ASP A 79 -20.32 -5.47 9.34
CA ASP A 79 -19.93 -5.19 10.73
C ASP A 79 -19.32 -6.46 11.37
N TYR A 80 -18.04 -6.69 11.09
CA TYR A 80 -17.22 -7.65 11.84
C TYR A 80 -16.71 -7.01 13.15
N SER A 81 -17.62 -6.42 13.94
CA SER A 81 -17.29 -5.80 15.23
C SER A 81 -17.53 -6.69 16.44
N ASP A 82 -18.16 -7.86 16.27
CA ASP A 82 -18.35 -8.78 17.39
C ASP A 82 -17.01 -9.34 17.89
N ASP A 83 -16.86 -9.40 19.22
CA ASP A 83 -15.67 -9.88 19.91
C ASP A 83 -15.55 -11.41 19.77
N PHE A 84 -14.92 -11.87 18.68
CA PHE A 84 -14.78 -13.29 18.31
C PHE A 84 -13.76 -14.11 19.15
N ARG A 85 -13.37 -13.64 20.34
CA ARG A 85 -12.40 -14.35 21.21
C ARG A 85 -12.81 -15.76 21.64
N LEU A 86 -14.08 -16.14 21.47
CA LEU A 86 -14.63 -17.43 21.91
C LEU A 86 -15.09 -18.34 20.75
N PHE A 87 -14.74 -18.02 19.50
CA PHE A 87 -15.21 -18.82 18.36
C PHE A 87 -14.41 -20.13 18.23
N VAL A 88 -15.05 -21.27 18.53
CA VAL A 88 -14.47 -22.60 18.34
C VAL A 88 -14.76 -23.06 16.90
N PRO A 89 -13.74 -23.41 16.11
CA PRO A 89 -13.96 -23.94 14.76
C PRO A 89 -14.77 -25.25 14.84
N LEU A 90 -15.80 -25.37 13.98
CA LEU A 90 -16.44 -26.66 13.73
C LEU A 90 -15.39 -27.61 13.14
N ASP A 91 -15.14 -28.72 13.84
CA ASP A 91 -14.21 -29.77 13.45
C ASP A 91 -12.75 -29.33 13.20
N GLY A 92 -12.30 -28.26 13.87
CA GLY A 92 -10.89 -27.83 13.80
C GLY A 92 -10.47 -27.19 12.47
N VAL A 93 -11.41 -26.90 11.57
CA VAL A 93 -11.12 -26.22 10.30
C VAL A 93 -11.03 -24.72 10.53
N GLU A 94 -9.82 -24.18 10.43
CA GLU A 94 -9.58 -22.73 10.42
C GLU A 94 -9.71 -22.18 9.00
N THR A 95 -10.64 -21.24 8.78
CA THR A 95 -10.78 -20.56 7.48
C THR A 95 -9.77 -19.41 7.35
N ALA A 96 -9.51 -18.98 6.12
CA ALA A 96 -8.60 -17.87 5.84
C ALA A 96 -9.01 -16.57 6.54
N ASP A 97 -10.32 -16.33 6.68
CA ASP A 97 -10.87 -15.16 7.37
C ASP A 97 -10.64 -15.22 8.88
N MET A 98 -10.79 -16.41 9.50
CA MET A 98 -10.48 -16.63 10.92
C MET A 98 -9.00 -16.38 11.22
N ARG A 99 -8.10 -16.85 10.34
CA ARG A 99 -6.66 -16.59 10.46
C ARG A 99 -6.34 -15.11 10.35
N HIS A 100 -6.89 -14.43 9.35
CA HIS A 100 -6.66 -13.00 9.12
C HIS A 100 -7.14 -12.15 10.30
N GLN A 101 -8.27 -12.50 10.91
CA GLN A 101 -8.82 -11.77 12.05
C GLN A 101 -8.03 -12.03 13.35
N ARG A 102 -7.54 -13.26 13.55
CA ARG A 102 -6.64 -13.61 14.66
C ARG A 102 -5.29 -12.89 14.57
N GLU A 103 -4.74 -12.74 13.37
CA GLU A 103 -3.54 -11.94 13.10
C GLU A 103 -3.78 -10.46 13.43
N ARG A 104 -4.92 -9.89 13.02
CA ARG A 104 -5.30 -8.50 13.36
C ARG A 104 -5.44 -8.24 14.87
N LEU A 105 -5.93 -9.22 15.63
CA LEU A 105 -6.10 -9.10 17.08
C LEU A 105 -4.79 -9.28 17.86
N ARG A 106 -3.83 -10.05 17.34
CA ARG A 106 -2.47 -10.11 17.90
C ARG A 106 -1.73 -8.78 17.75
N ASP A 107 -1.95 -8.07 16.66
CA ASP A 107 -1.29 -6.79 16.37
C ASP A 107 -1.92 -5.59 17.12
N SER A 108 -3.10 -5.75 17.73
CA SER A 108 -3.81 -4.69 18.47
C SER A 108 -3.53 -4.68 19.99
N GLY A 109 -2.58 -5.49 20.48
CA GLY A 109 -1.99 -5.36 21.81
C GLY A 109 -2.89 -5.73 23.00
N HIS A 110 -3.96 -6.49 22.79
CA HIS A 110 -4.78 -7.00 23.90
C HIS A 110 -4.24 -8.37 24.35
N SER A 111 -3.61 -8.42 25.53
CA SER A 111 -3.12 -9.65 26.16
C SER A 111 -4.27 -10.58 26.55
N GLU A 112 -4.09 -11.89 26.35
CA GLU A 112 -4.96 -12.91 26.97
C GLU A 112 -4.99 -12.72 28.50
N PRO A 113 -6.14 -12.88 29.17
CA PRO A 113 -6.16 -12.93 30.63
C PRO A 113 -5.44 -14.20 31.11
N GLU A 114 -4.45 -14.02 31.98
CA GLU A 114 -3.66 -15.08 32.61
C GLU A 114 -4.55 -16.12 33.29
N ALA A 115 -4.58 -17.34 32.76
CA ALA A 115 -4.98 -18.52 33.51
C ALA A 115 -3.75 -19.04 34.28
N ALA A 116 -3.64 -18.62 35.53
CA ALA A 116 -2.63 -19.10 36.46
C ALA A 116 -2.84 -20.59 36.81
N ALA A 117 -1.70 -21.31 36.80
CA ALA A 117 -1.36 -22.47 37.63
C ALA A 117 -2.15 -23.79 37.48
N ALA A 118 -1.53 -24.76 36.81
CA ALA A 118 -1.06 -26.01 37.44
C ALA A 118 -0.18 -26.79 36.44
N ARG A 119 1.13 -26.83 36.69
CA ARG A 119 2.04 -27.79 36.08
C ARG A 119 2.16 -28.97 37.04
N ASP A 120 1.67 -30.13 36.64
CA ASP A 120 2.13 -31.40 37.19
C ASP A 120 3.33 -31.86 36.37
N ALA A 121 4.41 -32.22 37.07
CA ALA A 121 5.69 -32.60 36.49
C ALA A 121 5.68 -34.09 36.18
N GLY A 122 5.82 -34.44 34.90
CA GLY A 122 6.11 -35.80 34.44
C GLY A 122 7.59 -35.93 34.05
N PRO A 123 8.31 -36.96 34.53
CA PRO A 123 9.74 -37.11 34.32
C PRO A 123 9.98 -37.84 33.01
N ASP A 124 10.60 -37.18 32.04
CA ASP A 124 11.55 -37.81 31.11
C ASP A 124 12.25 -36.71 30.33
N GLY A 125 13.53 -36.56 30.63
CA GLY A 125 14.37 -35.47 30.15
C GLY A 125 14.72 -35.61 28.68
N ILE A 126 14.58 -34.50 27.96
CA ILE A 126 15.54 -34.12 26.93
C ILE A 126 15.91 -32.66 27.19
N ALA A 127 17.09 -32.46 27.77
CA ALA A 127 17.69 -31.14 27.91
C ALA A 127 18.12 -30.65 26.51
N LEU A 128 17.44 -29.64 25.98
CA LEU A 128 17.97 -28.88 24.85
C LEU A 128 19.21 -28.10 25.32
N PRO A 129 20.30 -28.06 24.55
CA PRO A 129 21.54 -27.43 24.98
C PRO A 129 21.31 -25.94 25.29
N ALA A 130 21.75 -25.53 26.48
CA ALA A 130 21.93 -24.13 26.85
C ALA A 130 23.02 -23.50 25.99
N ALA A 131 22.68 -23.12 24.77
CA ALA A 131 23.56 -22.40 23.87
C ALA A 131 22.78 -21.48 22.94
N TYR A 132 21.87 -20.68 23.50
CA TYR A 132 21.54 -19.33 23.06
C TYR A 132 20.82 -18.66 24.24
N ALA A 133 21.55 -18.48 25.35
CA ALA A 133 21.29 -17.32 26.18
C ALA A 133 21.66 -16.12 25.28
N ALA A 134 20.66 -15.62 24.55
CA ALA A 134 20.78 -14.40 23.81
C ALA A 134 21.14 -13.34 24.85
N SER A 135 22.42 -12.95 24.84
CA SER A 135 22.86 -11.74 25.48
C SER A 135 21.89 -10.64 25.08
N ASP A 136 21.32 -9.98 26.09
CA ASP A 136 20.69 -8.66 25.99
C ASP A 136 21.73 -7.64 25.49
N GLU A 137 22.16 -7.78 24.24
CA GLU A 137 22.75 -6.71 23.46
C GLU A 137 21.61 -5.79 23.06
N CYS A 138 21.33 -4.86 23.98
CA CYS A 138 20.70 -3.55 23.76
C CYS A 138 20.31 -3.31 22.29
N ALA A 139 19.00 -3.35 22.01
CA ALA A 139 18.41 -3.20 20.68
C ALA A 139 19.02 -2.03 19.90
N LYS A 140 19.98 -2.32 19.00
CA LYS A 140 20.54 -1.31 18.10
C LYS A 140 19.40 -0.69 17.26
N PRO A 141 19.41 0.61 16.99
CA PRO A 141 18.32 1.30 16.31
C PRO A 141 18.33 1.03 14.79
N TRP A 142 17.88 -0.15 14.39
CA TRP A 142 17.84 -0.53 12.98
C TRP A 142 16.74 0.18 12.20
N VAL A 143 16.95 0.31 10.89
CA VAL A 143 15.88 0.61 9.94
C VAL A 143 14.78 -0.44 10.08
N SER A 144 13.54 0.02 10.23
CA SER A 144 12.33 -0.79 10.36
C SER A 144 11.36 -0.50 9.22
N LEU A 145 10.58 -1.51 8.83
CA LEU A 145 9.60 -1.40 7.76
C LEU A 145 8.19 -1.70 8.28
N ARG A 146 7.28 -0.73 8.08
CA ARG A 146 5.85 -0.85 8.33
C ARG A 146 5.12 -1.32 7.08
N ALA A 147 4.84 -2.62 7.03
CA ALA A 147 4.21 -3.29 5.90
C ALA A 147 2.86 -2.69 5.48
N ASP A 148 2.06 -2.25 6.45
CA ASP A 148 0.73 -1.65 6.23
C ASP A 148 0.78 -0.37 5.39
N ARG A 149 1.92 0.34 5.40
CA ARG A 149 2.15 1.59 4.68
C ARG A 149 3.02 1.43 3.44
N CYS A 150 3.39 0.21 3.06
CA CYS A 150 4.30 -0.05 1.96
C CYS A 150 3.54 -0.22 0.63
N PRO A 151 3.72 0.67 -0.37
CA PRO A 151 3.09 0.53 -1.69
C PRO A 151 3.98 -0.23 -2.68
N HIS A 152 4.88 -1.11 -2.21
CA HIS A 152 5.85 -1.82 -3.05
C HIS A 152 5.19 -2.78 -4.02
N ARG A 153 4.19 -3.54 -3.57
CA ARG A 153 3.47 -4.51 -4.39
C ARG A 153 1.99 -4.54 -4.03
N HIS A 154 1.15 -4.84 -5.01
CA HIS A 154 -0.24 -5.18 -4.79
C HIS A 154 -0.71 -6.17 -5.86
N ALA A 155 -1.25 -7.31 -5.43
CA ALA A 155 -1.75 -8.35 -6.34
C ALA A 155 -0.72 -8.73 -7.42
N ARG A 156 0.53 -8.97 -7.00
CA ARG A 156 1.69 -9.27 -7.85
C ARG A 156 2.15 -8.16 -8.80
N ARG A 157 1.51 -6.99 -8.81
CA ARG A 157 1.96 -5.82 -9.57
C ARG A 157 2.92 -4.99 -8.75
N GLU A 158 4.03 -4.61 -9.37
CA GLU A 158 5.08 -3.81 -8.76
C GLU A 158 4.73 -2.33 -8.76
N GLY A 159 4.89 -1.68 -7.60
CA GLY A 159 4.64 -0.26 -7.37
C GLY A 159 5.91 0.50 -7.05
N CYS A 160 6.05 0.94 -5.80
CA CYS A 160 7.20 1.77 -5.37
C CYS A 160 8.48 0.94 -5.17
N ARG A 161 9.61 1.41 -5.71
CA ARG A 161 10.95 0.79 -5.55
C ARG A 161 12.02 1.71 -4.95
N ARG A 162 11.63 2.92 -4.53
CA ARG A 162 12.57 3.99 -4.14
C ARG A 162 13.59 3.56 -3.09
N CYS A 163 13.20 2.77 -2.09
CA CYS A 163 14.13 2.31 -1.06
C CYS A 163 15.20 1.32 -1.58
N ILE A 164 14.82 0.45 -2.52
CA ILE A 164 15.71 -0.52 -3.16
C ILE A 164 16.72 0.21 -4.05
N GLU A 165 16.23 1.20 -4.80
CA GLU A 165 17.05 2.02 -5.70
C GLU A 165 17.98 2.97 -4.93
N ALA A 166 17.55 3.46 -3.77
CA ALA A 166 18.31 4.36 -2.91
C ALA A 166 19.37 3.66 -2.04
N CYS A 167 19.33 2.34 -1.87
CA CYS A 167 20.23 1.64 -0.95
C CYS A 167 21.61 1.40 -1.60
N PRO A 168 22.69 2.08 -1.13
CA PRO A 168 24.02 1.93 -1.72
C PRO A 168 24.58 0.51 -1.53
N ASN A 169 24.37 -0.07 -0.36
CA ASN A 169 24.88 -1.40 -0.03
C ASN A 169 24.04 -2.55 -0.59
N ALA A 170 22.97 -2.23 -1.34
CA ALA A 170 21.98 -3.18 -1.84
C ALA A 170 21.48 -4.16 -0.75
N ALA A 171 21.27 -3.62 0.46
CA ALA A 171 20.74 -4.34 1.62
C ALA A 171 19.22 -4.56 1.55
N ILE A 172 18.52 -3.96 0.58
CA ILE A 172 17.06 -4.07 0.44
C ILE A 172 16.73 -4.83 -0.84
N GLY A 173 16.02 -5.97 -0.71
CA GLY A 173 15.56 -6.79 -1.83
C GLY A 173 14.08 -6.61 -2.18
N ALA A 174 13.67 -7.14 -3.34
CA ALA A 174 12.38 -6.84 -3.99
C ALA A 174 11.51 -8.08 -4.30
N ASP A 175 11.90 -9.26 -3.83
CA ASP A 175 11.37 -10.54 -4.30
C ASP A 175 9.96 -10.86 -3.77
N ASP A 176 9.51 -10.15 -2.73
CA ASP A 176 8.28 -10.42 -2.01
C ASP A 176 7.20 -9.32 -2.20
N GLU A 177 6.04 -9.49 -1.56
CA GLU A 177 5.01 -8.44 -1.48
C GLU A 177 5.49 -7.21 -0.68
N ILE A 178 6.46 -7.40 0.21
CA ILE A 178 7.06 -6.38 1.07
C ILE A 178 8.59 -6.48 0.94
N PRO A 179 9.34 -5.37 0.79
CA PRO A 179 10.80 -5.42 0.73
C PRO A 179 11.43 -6.05 1.98
N HIS A 180 12.44 -6.90 1.80
CA HIS A 180 13.23 -7.45 2.91
C HIS A 180 14.50 -6.60 3.13
N ILE A 181 14.93 -6.47 4.39
CA ILE A 181 16.14 -5.73 4.77
C ILE A 181 17.16 -6.71 5.32
N ASP A 182 18.27 -6.88 4.61
CA ASP A 182 19.46 -7.59 5.08
C ASP A 182 20.24 -6.70 6.05
N ARG A 183 20.09 -6.98 7.34
CA ARG A 183 20.76 -6.23 8.41
C ARG A 183 22.28 -6.35 8.37
N SER A 184 22.82 -7.45 7.82
CA SER A 184 24.27 -7.65 7.75
C SER A 184 24.96 -6.71 6.75
N ARG A 185 24.18 -6.17 5.80
CA ARG A 185 24.64 -5.22 4.77
C ARG A 185 24.20 -3.79 5.02
N CYS A 186 23.38 -3.55 6.04
CA CYS A 186 22.89 -2.23 6.38
C CYS A 186 23.95 -1.48 7.20
N ASP A 187 24.33 -0.28 6.74
CA ASP A 187 25.28 0.62 7.40
C ASP A 187 24.59 1.78 8.15
N GLU A 188 23.25 1.73 8.24
CA GLU A 188 22.43 2.77 8.87
C GLU A 188 22.56 4.16 8.20
N CYS A 189 22.93 4.22 6.90
CA CYS A 189 23.03 5.49 6.17
C CYS A 189 21.69 6.20 5.97
N ALA A 190 20.56 5.51 6.20
CA ALA A 190 19.20 6.03 6.15
C ALA A 190 18.71 6.61 4.81
N ALA A 191 19.44 6.37 3.71
CA ALA A 191 19.02 6.71 2.35
C ALA A 191 17.62 6.20 2.02
N CYS A 192 17.31 4.98 2.49
CA CYS A 192 16.01 4.36 2.28
C CYS A 192 14.87 5.02 3.07
N VAL A 193 15.15 5.59 4.25
CA VAL A 193 14.19 6.32 5.08
C VAL A 193 13.86 7.64 4.41
N ALA A 194 14.89 8.40 4.02
CA ALA A 194 14.69 9.67 3.32
C ALA A 194 14.02 9.47 1.95
N ALA A 195 14.36 8.40 1.21
CA ALA A 195 13.69 8.06 -0.05
C ALA A 195 12.25 7.54 0.10
N CYS A 196 11.83 7.09 1.30
CA CYS A 196 10.49 6.52 1.50
C CYS A 196 9.42 7.61 1.60
N PRO A 197 8.51 7.75 0.64
CA PRO A 197 7.51 8.82 0.67
C PRO A 197 6.31 8.52 1.57
N SER A 198 6.01 7.24 1.80
CA SER A 198 4.89 6.82 2.65
C SER A 198 5.22 6.79 4.15
N GLY A 199 6.49 6.97 4.51
CA GLY A 199 6.96 6.75 5.87
C GLY A 199 6.84 5.28 6.32
N ALA A 200 6.84 4.33 5.38
CA ALA A 200 6.89 2.91 5.70
C ALA A 200 8.24 2.51 6.30
N LEU A 201 9.34 3.08 5.80
CA LEU A 201 10.66 2.90 6.39
C LEU A 201 10.92 3.99 7.42
N ASN A 202 11.30 3.58 8.63
CA ASN A 202 11.62 4.49 9.73
C ASN A 202 12.85 3.99 10.48
N MET A 203 13.55 4.92 11.13
CA MET A 203 14.54 4.61 12.16
C MET A 203 14.03 5.12 13.52
N PRO A 204 14.48 4.53 14.64
CA PRO A 204 14.33 5.12 15.95
C PRO A 204 14.90 6.53 15.99
N SER A 205 14.47 7.33 16.98
CA SER A 205 14.96 8.69 17.27
C SER A 205 14.68 9.79 16.24
N SER A 206 13.70 9.64 15.33
CA SER A 206 13.24 10.70 14.41
C SER A 206 14.39 11.52 13.75
N PRO A 207 15.33 10.87 13.05
CA PRO A 207 16.57 11.51 12.58
C PRO A 207 16.34 12.73 11.67
N THR A 208 15.25 12.74 10.90
CA THR A 208 14.85 13.89 10.08
C THR A 208 14.49 15.10 10.94
N GLN A 209 13.77 14.91 12.04
CA GLN A 209 13.40 15.99 12.95
C GLN A 209 14.65 16.60 13.61
N ASP A 210 15.59 15.77 14.06
CA ASP A 210 16.85 16.22 14.63
C ASP A 210 17.71 16.98 13.62
N LEU A 211 17.78 16.49 12.37
CA LEU A 211 18.45 17.18 11.27
C LEU A 211 17.87 18.58 11.05
N LEU A 212 16.54 18.70 10.99
CA LEU A 212 15.86 19.98 10.77
C LEU A 212 16.05 20.95 11.95
N GLN A 213 16.09 20.45 13.19
CA GLN A 213 16.42 21.27 14.36
C GLN A 213 17.85 21.80 14.31
N ARG A 214 18.83 20.95 14.00
CA ARG A 214 20.23 21.34 13.87
C ARG A 214 20.42 22.34 12.72
N LEU A 215 19.74 22.13 11.60
CA LEU A 215 19.70 23.05 10.48
C LEU A 215 19.17 24.43 10.88
N ARG A 216 18.02 24.49 11.59
CA ARG A 216 17.46 25.76 12.06
C ARG A 216 18.44 26.51 12.95
N SER A 217 19.05 25.81 13.91
CA SER A 217 20.02 26.41 14.82
C SER A 217 21.26 26.90 14.08
N LYS A 218 21.80 26.12 13.13
CA LYS A 218 22.96 26.52 12.33
C LYS A 218 22.67 27.77 11.49
N LEU A 219 21.52 27.81 10.81
CA LEU A 219 21.13 28.98 10.00
C LEU A 219 20.86 30.21 10.86
N ALA A 220 20.24 30.04 12.04
CA ALA A 220 20.02 31.15 12.97
C ALA A 220 21.34 31.79 13.44
N LEU A 221 22.39 31.00 13.65
CA LEU A 221 23.73 31.50 14.01
C LEU A 221 24.41 32.29 12.87
N HIS A 222 23.99 32.07 11.62
CA HIS A 222 24.56 32.69 10.42
C HIS A 222 23.57 33.70 9.79
N ALA A 223 22.52 34.08 10.52
CA ALA A 223 21.50 34.98 10.01
C ALA A 223 22.06 36.39 9.85
N ASP A 224 22.28 36.79 8.60
CA ASP A 224 22.66 38.14 8.21
C ASP A 224 21.79 38.59 7.03
N PRO A 225 20.91 39.61 7.21
CA PRO A 225 20.05 40.13 6.13
C PRO A 225 20.82 40.66 4.92
N GLY A 226 22.05 41.15 5.12
CA GLY A 226 22.89 41.67 4.04
C GLY A 226 23.74 40.59 3.34
N ARG A 227 23.96 39.45 4.01
CA ARG A 227 24.83 38.37 3.52
C ARG A 227 24.28 37.00 3.95
N PRO A 228 23.16 36.56 3.35
CA PRO A 228 22.53 35.31 3.73
C PRO A 228 23.44 34.10 3.47
N PRO A 229 23.44 33.10 4.38
CA PRO A 229 24.40 32.00 4.32
C PRO A 229 24.06 30.99 3.22
N ILE A 230 25.10 30.41 2.61
CA ILE A 230 25.00 29.18 1.85
C ILE A 230 25.14 28.02 2.85
N LEU A 231 24.13 27.16 2.93
CA LEU A 231 24.21 25.95 3.74
C LEU A 231 25.01 24.89 2.98
N VAL A 232 25.98 24.27 3.64
CA VAL A 232 26.73 23.15 3.07
C VAL A 232 26.57 21.94 3.99
N TYR A 233 25.88 20.91 3.53
CA TYR A 233 25.88 19.61 4.19
C TYR A 233 27.19 18.88 3.86
N HIS A 234 27.81 18.28 4.86
CA HIS A 234 29.04 17.49 4.70
C HIS A 234 29.05 16.32 5.69
N ASP A 235 29.95 15.34 5.49
CA ASP A 235 30.16 14.27 6.47
C ASP A 235 30.72 14.87 7.79
N LEU A 236 30.32 14.34 8.94
CA LEU A 236 30.82 14.80 10.25
C LEU A 236 32.34 14.68 10.41
N ARG A 237 33.00 13.84 9.61
CA ARG A 237 34.46 13.67 9.59
C ARG A 237 35.18 14.78 8.84
N THR A 238 34.49 15.54 8.00
CA THR A 238 35.06 16.67 7.25
C THR A 238 35.40 17.82 8.21
N GLU A 239 36.60 18.38 8.09
CA GLU A 239 37.02 19.51 8.93
C GLU A 239 36.23 20.78 8.56
N PRO A 240 35.74 21.56 9.54
CA PRO A 240 35.00 22.80 9.24
C PRO A 240 35.79 23.81 8.39
N ALA A 241 37.12 23.82 8.51
CA ALA A 241 38.01 24.67 7.74
C ALA A 241 37.90 24.44 6.22
N GLU A 242 37.63 23.21 5.78
CA GLU A 242 37.49 22.87 4.36
C GLU A 242 36.19 23.41 3.74
N VAL A 243 35.23 23.76 4.60
CA VAL A 243 33.86 24.14 4.20
C VAL A 243 33.56 25.61 4.46
N GLU A 244 34.07 26.18 5.56
CA GLU A 244 33.60 27.49 6.05
C GLU A 244 34.53 28.67 5.67
N LEU A 245 35.77 28.41 5.24
CA LEU A 245 36.78 29.45 4.97
C LEU A 245 36.69 30.03 3.54
N TYR A 246 35.63 30.80 3.26
CA TYR A 246 35.44 31.50 1.99
C TYR A 246 35.29 33.02 2.18
N PRO A 247 36.35 33.83 1.92
CA PRO A 247 36.30 35.28 2.06
C PRO A 247 35.13 35.90 1.28
N GLY A 248 34.37 36.79 1.91
CA GLY A 248 33.25 37.48 1.25
C GLY A 248 31.96 36.66 1.08
N LYS A 249 31.95 35.35 1.39
CA LYS A 249 30.74 34.50 1.40
C LYS A 249 30.40 34.03 2.82
N SER A 250 29.12 33.99 3.18
CA SER A 250 28.68 33.45 4.48
C SER A 250 28.37 31.97 4.26
N ILE A 251 29.11 31.07 4.91
CA ILE A 251 28.91 29.62 4.76
C ILE A 251 28.50 29.03 6.09
N ALA A 252 27.44 28.24 6.09
CA ALA A 252 26.97 27.48 7.23
C ALA A 252 27.26 26.00 6.99
N GLY A 253 28.39 25.49 7.50
CA GLY A 253 28.74 24.06 7.42
C GLY A 253 27.93 23.21 8.40
N LEU A 254 27.15 22.26 7.89
CA LEU A 254 26.34 21.35 8.71
C LEU A 254 26.77 19.90 8.52
N GLY A 255 27.66 19.44 9.39
CA GLY A 255 28.09 18.04 9.42
C GLY A 255 26.96 17.08 9.78
N VAL A 256 26.79 16.01 9.02
CA VAL A 256 25.79 14.94 9.25
C VAL A 256 26.47 13.57 9.34
N ARG A 257 25.89 12.66 10.13
CA ARG A 257 26.40 11.28 10.25
C ARG A 257 26.32 10.51 8.94
N SER A 258 25.32 10.83 8.13
CA SER A 258 25.13 10.25 6.80
C SER A 258 24.42 11.26 5.91
N LEU A 259 24.95 11.46 4.72
CA LEU A 259 24.32 12.26 3.67
C LEU A 259 23.05 11.58 3.12
N GLY A 260 22.88 10.27 3.36
CA GLY A 260 21.66 9.55 3.01
C GLY A 260 20.38 10.08 3.68
N LEU A 261 20.49 10.85 4.76
CA LEU A 261 19.32 11.51 5.38
C LEU A 261 18.86 12.76 4.63
N ILE A 262 19.68 13.34 3.74
CA ILE A 262 19.34 14.58 3.06
C ILE A 262 18.26 14.30 2.01
N GLY A 263 17.14 15.01 2.08
CA GLY A 263 16.01 14.88 1.15
C GLY A 263 15.33 16.22 0.91
N MET A 264 14.29 16.23 0.07
CA MET A 264 13.54 17.45 -0.26
C MET A 264 13.10 18.24 0.97
N GLU A 265 12.70 17.57 2.05
CA GLU A 265 12.28 18.22 3.29
C GLU A 265 13.38 19.06 3.93
N SER A 266 14.64 18.61 3.91
CA SER A 266 15.75 19.34 4.52
C SER A 266 16.28 20.42 3.57
N LEU A 267 16.36 20.11 2.27
CA LEU A 267 16.78 21.04 1.21
C LEU A 267 15.85 22.26 1.12
N LEU A 268 14.54 22.06 1.04
CA LEU A 268 13.57 23.16 0.98
C LEU A 268 13.43 23.88 2.32
N SER A 269 13.56 23.16 3.44
CA SER A 269 13.56 23.79 4.76
C SER A 269 14.76 24.73 4.97
N ALA A 270 15.94 24.39 4.43
CA ALA A 270 17.11 25.26 4.47
C ALA A 270 16.82 26.60 3.79
N MET A 271 16.29 26.58 2.57
CA MET A 271 15.90 27.79 1.84
C MET A 271 14.82 28.56 2.61
N ALA A 272 13.78 27.87 3.09
CA ALA A 272 12.70 28.49 3.86
C ALA A 272 13.18 29.13 5.17
N MET A 273 14.32 28.68 5.72
CA MET A 273 14.94 29.23 6.92
C MET A 273 16.00 30.30 6.62
N GLY A 274 16.09 30.76 5.39
CA GLY A 274 16.89 31.92 5.00
C GLY A 274 18.27 31.60 4.41
N ALA A 275 18.55 30.34 4.07
CA ALA A 275 19.71 30.03 3.24
C ALA A 275 19.57 30.67 1.85
N SER A 276 20.66 31.20 1.31
CA SER A 276 20.73 31.68 -0.08
C SER A 276 21.04 30.55 -1.06
N GLY A 277 21.71 29.49 -0.60
CA GLY A 277 21.93 28.27 -1.37
C GLY A 277 22.13 27.07 -0.47
N VAL A 278 22.06 25.87 -1.05
CA VAL A 278 22.20 24.60 -0.35
C VAL A 278 23.07 23.65 -1.17
N PHE A 279 24.27 23.37 -0.68
CA PHE A 279 25.16 22.40 -1.30
C PHE A 279 25.27 21.13 -0.46
N VAL A 280 25.34 19.99 -1.13
CA VAL A 280 25.61 18.69 -0.51
C VAL A 280 27.00 18.26 -0.95
N LEU A 281 27.96 18.32 -0.04
CA LEU A 281 29.34 17.96 -0.29
C LEU A 281 29.51 16.46 -0.10
N VAL A 282 29.99 15.77 -1.14
CA VAL A 282 30.23 14.33 -1.16
C VAL A 282 31.69 14.02 -1.46
N ASP A 283 32.16 12.87 -0.99
CA ASP A 283 33.47 12.33 -1.36
C ASP A 283 33.48 11.85 -2.82
N ASP A 284 34.67 11.81 -3.43
CA ASP A 284 34.85 11.34 -4.81
C ASP A 284 34.51 9.85 -5.00
N ASP A 285 34.54 9.06 -3.92
CA ASP A 285 34.27 7.63 -3.89
C ASP A 285 32.82 7.28 -3.48
N ILE A 286 31.92 8.27 -3.41
CA ILE A 286 30.51 8.04 -3.10
C ILE A 286 29.88 6.97 -4.00
N ASP A 287 29.09 6.08 -3.40
CA ASP A 287 28.34 5.09 -4.17
C ASP A 287 27.37 5.75 -5.17
N GLU A 288 27.34 5.18 -6.37
CA GLU A 288 26.59 5.69 -7.51
C GLU A 288 25.05 5.71 -7.26
N ARG A 289 24.49 4.79 -6.44
CA ARG A 289 23.07 4.84 -6.07
C ARG A 289 22.79 5.98 -5.10
N MET A 290 23.68 6.19 -4.13
CA MET A 290 23.58 7.33 -3.22
C MET A 290 23.69 8.64 -3.98
N ARG A 291 24.66 8.76 -4.90
CA ARG A 291 24.86 9.96 -5.72
C ARG A 291 23.60 10.30 -6.53
N ARG A 292 23.09 9.34 -7.31
CA ARG A 292 21.86 9.54 -8.09
C ARG A 292 20.66 9.94 -7.24
N ARG A 293 20.52 9.36 -6.04
CA ARG A 293 19.43 9.72 -5.13
C ARG A 293 19.54 11.19 -4.70
N LEU A 294 20.72 11.62 -4.26
CA LEU A 294 20.94 13.02 -3.84
C LEU A 294 20.69 13.98 -5.00
N ASP A 295 21.15 13.63 -6.20
CA ASP A 295 20.90 14.43 -7.41
C ASP A 295 19.39 14.53 -7.72
N GLN A 296 18.61 13.46 -7.55
CA GLN A 296 17.16 13.48 -7.71
C GLN A 296 16.44 14.38 -6.69
N GLU A 297 16.83 14.30 -5.41
CA GLU A 297 16.27 15.16 -4.35
C GLU A 297 16.54 16.64 -4.65
N VAL A 298 17.77 16.97 -5.08
CA VAL A 298 18.13 18.31 -5.54
C VAL A 298 17.32 18.72 -6.78
N GLN A 299 17.18 17.84 -7.77
CA GLN A 299 16.44 18.13 -9.00
C GLN A 299 14.96 18.45 -8.71
N TRP A 300 14.31 17.67 -7.84
CA TRP A 300 12.92 17.95 -7.46
C TRP A 300 12.80 19.22 -6.63
N SER A 301 13.72 19.49 -5.70
CA SER A 301 13.74 20.75 -4.94
C SER A 301 13.96 21.97 -5.83
N LEU A 302 14.86 21.88 -6.81
CA LEU A 302 15.08 22.94 -7.81
C LEU A 302 13.85 23.18 -8.69
N ALA A 303 13.10 22.13 -9.07
CA ALA A 303 11.86 22.30 -9.81
C ALA A 303 10.81 23.08 -9.00
N VAL A 304 10.73 22.85 -7.68
CA VAL A 304 9.88 23.65 -6.78
C VAL A 304 10.35 25.10 -6.77
N LEU A 305 11.64 25.34 -6.52
CA LEU A 305 12.22 26.69 -6.47
C LEU A 305 12.03 27.46 -7.78
N ALA A 306 12.23 26.81 -8.93
CA ALA A 306 12.01 27.39 -10.24
C ALA A 306 10.56 27.85 -10.43
N GLY A 307 9.59 27.00 -10.06
CA GLY A 307 8.17 27.35 -10.12
C GLY A 307 7.79 28.53 -9.21
N LEU A 308 8.53 28.74 -8.13
CA LEU A 308 8.39 29.87 -7.21
C LEU A 308 9.18 31.12 -7.63
N GLY A 309 9.97 31.03 -8.71
CA GLY A 309 10.79 32.13 -9.23
C GLY A 309 12.11 32.37 -8.50
N PHE A 310 12.64 31.34 -7.81
CA PHE A 310 13.99 31.37 -7.24
C PHE A 310 15.04 30.93 -8.28
N PRO A 311 16.32 31.31 -8.10
CA PRO A 311 17.41 30.86 -8.96
C PRO A 311 17.55 29.32 -8.98
N THR A 312 17.90 28.74 -10.11
CA THR A 312 18.00 27.28 -10.31
C THR A 312 19.40 26.71 -10.07
N ASP A 313 20.37 27.56 -9.81
CA ASP A 313 21.77 27.25 -9.55
C ASP A 313 22.12 27.28 -8.05
N CYS A 314 21.13 27.53 -7.18
CA CYS A 314 21.28 27.65 -5.73
C CYS A 314 21.32 26.30 -4.98
N MET A 315 21.14 25.16 -5.64
CA MET A 315 21.28 23.83 -5.03
C MET A 315 22.09 22.88 -5.90
N ARG A 316 23.04 22.17 -5.31
CA ARG A 316 23.94 21.24 -6.04
C ARG A 316 24.46 20.13 -5.13
N VAL A 317 24.70 18.95 -5.69
CA VAL A 317 25.56 17.92 -5.09
C VAL A 317 26.95 18.12 -5.69
N LEU A 318 27.97 18.30 -4.84
CA LEU A 318 29.30 18.71 -5.24
C LEU A 318 30.35 17.80 -4.61
N ASN A 319 31.44 17.57 -5.33
CA ASN A 319 32.64 17.03 -4.72
C ASN A 319 33.50 18.18 -4.16
N PHE A 320 34.48 17.86 -3.32
CA PHE A 320 35.37 18.85 -2.69
C PHE A 320 36.05 19.80 -3.69
N ALA A 321 36.53 19.26 -4.82
CA ALA A 321 37.18 20.06 -5.87
C ALA A 321 36.25 21.11 -6.51
N GLN A 322 34.93 20.91 -6.47
CA GLN A 322 33.94 21.77 -7.10
C GLN A 322 33.40 22.86 -6.17
N LEU A 323 33.62 22.72 -4.86
CA LEU A 323 33.07 23.64 -3.85
C LEU A 323 33.56 25.10 -4.02
N PRO A 324 34.86 25.38 -4.28
CA PRO A 324 35.33 26.76 -4.40
C PRO A 324 34.71 27.55 -5.54
N GLU A 325 34.56 26.91 -6.71
CA GLU A 325 33.90 27.48 -7.89
C GLU A 325 32.41 27.69 -7.61
N ALA A 326 31.73 26.68 -7.07
CA ALA A 326 30.30 26.77 -6.77
C ALA A 326 29.96 27.85 -5.73
N VAL A 327 30.79 28.06 -4.71
CA VAL A 327 30.60 29.12 -3.69
C VAL A 327 30.81 30.51 -4.30
N SER A 328 31.79 30.63 -5.20
CA SER A 328 32.11 31.87 -5.90
C SER A 328 30.96 32.26 -6.85
N ASP A 329 30.49 31.30 -7.65
CA ASP A 329 29.42 31.44 -8.65
C ASP A 329 28.01 31.46 -8.04
N ALA A 330 27.85 31.00 -6.79
CA ALA A 330 26.56 30.99 -6.13
C ALA A 330 25.94 32.40 -6.24
N PRO A 331 24.76 32.52 -6.88
CA PRO A 331 24.12 33.80 -7.04
C PRO A 331 23.92 34.40 -5.66
N GLY A 332 23.93 35.73 -5.56
CA GLY A 332 23.45 36.44 -4.37
C GLY A 332 21.95 36.17 -4.22
N ALA A 333 21.61 34.96 -3.83
CA ALA A 333 20.26 34.45 -3.93
C ALA A 333 19.40 35.12 -2.87
N ARG A 334 18.16 35.37 -3.29
CA ARG A 334 17.13 36.02 -2.51
C ARG A 334 16.79 35.14 -1.31
N ALA A 335 17.43 35.41 -0.18
CA ALA A 335 17.03 34.82 1.08
C ALA A 335 15.64 35.33 1.50
N VAL A 336 14.92 34.47 2.20
CA VAL A 336 13.59 34.77 2.73
C VAL A 336 13.68 34.93 4.25
N PRO A 337 12.75 35.66 4.88
CA PRO A 337 12.62 35.65 6.33
C PRO A 337 12.53 34.21 6.87
N PRO A 338 13.27 33.83 7.93
CA PRO A 338 13.29 32.45 8.40
C PRO A 338 11.91 31.93 8.83
N ALA A 339 11.51 30.77 8.29
CA ALA A 339 10.28 30.09 8.65
C ALA A 339 10.27 29.56 10.09
N ARG A 340 9.07 29.41 10.68
CA ARG A 340 8.87 29.01 12.09
C ARG A 340 7.97 27.78 12.32
N TYR A 341 7.64 27.01 11.28
CA TYR A 341 6.77 25.84 11.41
C TYR A 341 7.42 24.71 12.24
N ALA A 342 6.63 23.82 12.84
CA ALA A 342 7.13 22.68 13.61
C ALA A 342 7.61 21.53 12.70
N PHE A 343 8.46 20.66 13.25
CA PHE A 343 9.07 19.53 12.52
C PHE A 343 8.45 18.17 12.85
N ASP A 344 7.41 18.14 13.68
CA ASP A 344 6.69 16.94 14.12
C ASP A 344 5.64 16.45 13.09
N GLN A 345 5.72 16.95 11.86
CA GLN A 345 4.78 16.65 10.79
C GLN A 345 5.31 15.53 9.87
N PRO A 346 4.43 14.77 9.21
CA PRO A 346 4.85 13.85 8.15
C PRO A 346 5.63 14.55 7.03
N LYS A 347 6.58 13.84 6.42
CA LYS A 347 7.46 14.38 5.36
C LYS A 347 6.75 15.16 4.24
N PRO A 348 5.64 14.66 3.64
CA PRO A 348 4.92 15.41 2.60
C PRO A 348 4.41 16.77 3.10
N ARG A 349 3.95 16.84 4.36
CA ARG A 349 3.47 18.09 4.97
C ARG A 349 4.61 19.06 5.25
N LEU A 350 5.77 18.59 5.70
CA LEU A 350 6.96 19.44 5.88
C LEU A 350 7.41 20.09 4.57
N ILE A 351 7.47 19.31 3.50
CA ILE A 351 7.80 19.81 2.16
C ILE A 351 6.78 20.86 1.70
N GLY A 352 5.49 20.59 1.92
CA GLY A 352 4.42 21.54 1.63
C GLY A 352 4.53 22.84 2.43
N LEU A 353 4.85 22.78 3.73
CA LEU A 353 5.06 23.97 4.58
C LEU A 353 6.26 24.80 4.13
N ALA A 354 7.36 24.16 3.73
CA ALA A 354 8.52 24.84 3.17
C ALA A 354 8.17 25.54 1.85
N ALA A 355 7.48 24.84 0.94
CA ALA A 355 7.05 25.40 -0.34
C ALA A 355 6.05 26.55 -0.18
N GLU A 356 5.08 26.41 0.72
CA GLU A 356 4.10 27.45 1.07
C GLU A 356 4.80 28.72 1.61
N HIS A 357 5.80 28.55 2.48
CA HIS A 357 6.59 29.67 3.00
C HIS A 357 7.42 30.34 1.90
N LEU A 358 8.10 29.55 1.07
CA LEU A 358 8.89 30.06 -0.04
C LEU A 358 8.03 30.78 -1.07
N ALA A 359 6.81 30.30 -1.35
CA ALA A 359 5.88 30.93 -2.28
C ALA A 359 5.57 32.38 -1.87
N ARG A 360 5.25 32.61 -0.59
CA ARG A 360 4.97 33.97 -0.05
C ARG A 360 6.08 34.98 -0.29
N HIS A 361 7.33 34.51 -0.42
CA HIS A 361 8.51 35.35 -0.57
C HIS A 361 9.15 35.28 -1.95
N GLY A 362 8.68 34.38 -2.82
CA GLY A 362 9.12 34.20 -4.20
C GLY A 362 8.53 35.23 -5.17
N ALA A 363 8.71 34.99 -6.46
CA ALA A 363 8.14 35.84 -7.51
C ALA A 363 6.66 35.54 -7.77
N ASN A 364 6.19 34.34 -7.39
CA ASN A 364 4.84 33.84 -7.67
C ASN A 364 4.10 33.50 -6.36
N PRO A 365 3.63 34.49 -5.57
CA PRO A 365 3.04 34.23 -4.25
C PRO A 365 1.70 33.49 -4.27
N ASP A 366 0.95 33.58 -5.38
CA ASP A 366 -0.36 32.94 -5.51
C ASP A 366 -0.28 31.49 -6.01
N ILE A 367 0.90 31.02 -6.42
CA ILE A 367 1.06 29.65 -6.89
C ILE A 367 0.94 28.68 -5.71
N THR A 368 0.11 27.66 -5.88
CA THR A 368 -0.12 26.64 -4.84
C THR A 368 0.24 25.23 -5.31
N SER A 369 0.68 25.10 -6.57
CA SER A 369 1.17 23.84 -7.13
C SER A 369 2.19 24.06 -8.23
N VAL A 370 3.18 23.17 -8.31
CA VAL A 370 4.24 23.18 -9.33
C VAL A 370 4.42 21.79 -9.93
N PRO A 371 4.63 21.67 -11.25
CA PRO A 371 4.97 20.39 -11.86
C PRO A 371 6.32 19.91 -11.36
N LEU A 372 6.48 18.59 -11.20
CA LEU A 372 7.76 17.99 -10.86
C LEU A 372 8.25 17.09 -12.00
N PRO A 373 9.57 16.88 -12.13
CA PRO A 373 10.12 15.85 -13.00
C PRO A 373 9.59 14.44 -12.68
N ASP A 374 9.73 13.54 -13.65
CA ASP A 374 9.40 12.13 -13.46
C ASP A 374 10.17 11.51 -12.27
N GLY A 375 9.55 10.51 -11.65
CA GLY A 375 10.08 9.85 -10.45
C GLY A 375 9.72 10.54 -9.13
N ALA A 376 9.25 11.79 -9.16
CA ALA A 376 8.90 12.52 -7.95
C ALA A 376 7.83 11.78 -7.10
N PRO A 377 7.96 11.80 -5.76
CA PRO A 377 7.06 11.06 -4.88
C PRO A 377 5.72 11.74 -4.60
N PHE A 378 5.45 12.89 -5.22
CA PHE A 378 4.25 13.69 -4.98
C PHE A 378 3.53 13.96 -6.30
N GLY A 379 2.20 13.99 -6.25
CA GLY A 379 1.43 14.40 -7.41
C GLY A 379 -0.01 13.97 -7.40
N ALA A 380 -0.69 14.32 -8.48
CA ALA A 380 -2.09 14.03 -8.68
C ALA A 380 -2.32 12.71 -9.43
N VAL A 381 -3.58 12.30 -9.46
CA VAL A 381 -4.10 11.27 -10.35
C VAL A 381 -5.18 11.90 -11.23
N ARG A 382 -5.05 11.75 -12.55
CA ARG A 382 -6.06 12.17 -13.52
C ARG A 382 -6.84 10.97 -14.00
N ILE A 383 -8.16 11.12 -14.04
CA ILE A 383 -9.09 10.12 -14.52
C ILE A 383 -9.70 10.54 -15.86
N ASP A 384 -9.78 9.61 -16.79
CA ASP A 384 -10.59 9.73 -17.98
C ASP A 384 -12.00 9.22 -17.68
N ALA A 385 -12.93 10.15 -17.52
CA ALA A 385 -14.33 9.87 -17.22
C ALA A 385 -15.06 9.09 -18.32
N SER A 386 -14.56 9.12 -19.56
CA SER A 386 -15.20 8.43 -20.68
C SER A 386 -14.92 6.93 -20.70
N THR A 387 -13.79 6.51 -20.12
CA THR A 387 -13.33 5.12 -20.08
C THR A 387 -13.41 4.50 -18.68
N CYS A 388 -13.51 5.32 -17.63
CA CYS A 388 -13.67 4.82 -16.27
C CYS A 388 -14.99 4.07 -16.09
N THR A 389 -14.90 2.86 -15.53
CA THR A 389 -16.05 2.02 -15.20
C THR A 389 -16.43 2.06 -13.73
N LEU A 390 -15.68 2.79 -12.89
CA LEU A 390 -15.86 2.80 -11.43
C LEU A 390 -15.88 1.40 -10.79
N CYS A 391 -15.06 0.47 -11.32
CA CYS A 391 -14.91 -0.90 -10.78
C CYS A 391 -14.16 -0.98 -9.43
N MET A 392 -13.69 0.15 -8.90
CA MET A 392 -12.98 0.28 -7.62
C MET A 392 -11.65 -0.49 -7.47
N ALA A 393 -11.12 -1.09 -8.55
CA ALA A 393 -9.80 -1.74 -8.52
C ALA A 393 -8.68 -0.79 -8.05
N CYS A 394 -8.70 0.46 -8.52
CA CYS A 394 -7.72 1.48 -8.11
C CYS A 394 -7.80 1.85 -6.62
N ALA A 395 -9.01 1.95 -6.07
CA ALA A 395 -9.23 2.23 -4.66
C ALA A 395 -8.77 1.05 -3.78
N GLY A 396 -9.01 -0.19 -4.23
CA GLY A 396 -8.51 -1.40 -3.56
C GLY A 396 -6.97 -1.50 -3.55
N ALA A 397 -6.31 -1.03 -4.61
CA ALA A 397 -4.86 -1.02 -4.73
C ALA A 397 -4.16 0.12 -3.96
N CYS A 398 -4.89 1.17 -3.57
CA CYS A 398 -4.32 2.34 -2.91
C CYS A 398 -4.07 2.07 -1.42
N LYS A 399 -2.86 1.61 -1.09
CA LYS A 399 -2.43 1.39 0.31
C LYS A 399 -2.41 2.67 1.14
N MET A 400 -2.10 3.80 0.50
CA MET A 400 -2.08 5.12 1.16
C MET A 400 -3.46 5.69 1.42
N LYS A 401 -4.53 5.08 0.88
CA LYS A 401 -5.90 5.62 0.94
C LYS A 401 -6.04 7.02 0.33
N ALA A 402 -5.09 7.44 -0.49
CA ALA A 402 -5.19 8.63 -1.34
C ALA A 402 -6.35 8.52 -2.34
N LEU A 403 -6.70 7.31 -2.81
CA LEU A 403 -7.87 7.04 -3.64
C LEU A 403 -8.82 6.11 -2.89
N ILE A 404 -10.04 6.56 -2.65
CA ILE A 404 -11.08 5.77 -1.99
C ILE A 404 -12.44 5.97 -2.69
N PRO A 405 -13.40 5.05 -2.52
CA PRO A 405 -14.75 5.24 -3.02
C PRO A 405 -15.44 6.43 -2.31
N LEU A 406 -16.36 7.10 -3.00
CA LEU A 406 -17.29 8.03 -2.36
C LEU A 406 -18.22 7.25 -1.41
N THR A 407 -18.64 7.92 -0.33
CA THR A 407 -19.64 7.40 0.59
C THR A 407 -21.06 7.60 0.02
N GLY A 408 -21.98 6.68 0.35
CA GLY A 408 -23.38 6.76 -0.05
C GLY A 408 -23.78 5.84 -1.20
N GLN A 409 -24.92 6.15 -1.84
CA GLN A 409 -25.57 5.28 -2.84
C GLN A 409 -25.09 5.55 -4.28
N THR A 410 -24.25 6.57 -4.50
CA THR A 410 -23.78 6.97 -5.83
C THR A 410 -22.33 6.49 -6.04
N PRO A 411 -22.06 5.70 -7.09
CA PRO A 411 -20.72 5.26 -7.42
C PRO A 411 -19.83 6.46 -7.76
N GLY A 412 -18.70 6.56 -7.08
CA GLY A 412 -17.68 7.55 -7.43
C GLY A 412 -16.38 7.34 -6.66
N LEU A 413 -15.38 8.11 -7.04
CA LEU A 413 -14.04 8.11 -6.49
C LEU A 413 -13.72 9.49 -5.93
N GLN A 414 -13.13 9.50 -4.74
CA GLN A 414 -12.50 10.67 -4.16
C GLN A 414 -10.99 10.48 -4.02
N PHE A 415 -10.28 11.60 -4.02
CA PHE A 415 -8.84 11.65 -4.00
C PHE A 415 -8.33 12.70 -3.01
N THR A 416 -7.37 12.31 -2.18
CA THR A 416 -6.60 13.23 -1.33
C THR A 416 -5.18 13.27 -1.87
N GLU A 417 -4.75 14.41 -2.40
CA GLU A 417 -3.47 14.51 -3.10
C GLU A 417 -2.28 14.38 -2.14
N MET A 418 -2.39 14.93 -0.94
CA MET A 418 -1.33 14.89 0.08
C MET A 418 -0.97 13.46 0.55
N ASP A 419 -1.88 12.50 0.38
CA ASP A 419 -1.66 11.10 0.72
C ASP A 419 -1.04 10.32 -0.46
N CYS A 420 -1.02 10.89 -1.66
CA CYS A 420 -0.54 10.22 -2.86
C CYS A 420 0.99 10.19 -2.91
N VAL A 421 1.55 8.98 -3.00
CA VAL A 421 3.00 8.75 -3.06
C VAL A 421 3.53 8.41 -4.46
N GLN A 422 2.69 8.64 -5.48
CA GLN A 422 3.01 8.38 -6.90
C GLN A 422 3.58 6.97 -7.15
N CYS A 423 3.01 5.93 -6.55
CA CYS A 423 3.48 4.55 -6.72
C CYS A 423 3.01 3.88 -8.03
N GLY A 424 2.10 4.50 -8.77
CA GLY A 424 1.60 3.99 -10.06
C GLY A 424 0.65 2.79 -10.00
N LEU A 425 0.48 2.13 -8.84
CA LEU A 425 -0.37 0.93 -8.72
C LEU A 425 -1.80 1.17 -9.22
N CYS A 426 -2.39 2.34 -8.96
CA CYS A 426 -3.74 2.68 -9.40
C CYS A 426 -3.90 2.68 -10.93
N ALA A 427 -2.87 3.14 -11.66
CA ALA A 427 -2.86 3.13 -13.12
C ALA A 427 -2.67 1.69 -13.64
N GLN A 428 -1.79 0.92 -13.02
CA GLN A 428 -1.50 -0.46 -13.45
C GLN A 428 -2.66 -1.43 -13.22
N VAL A 429 -3.42 -1.28 -12.13
CA VAL A 429 -4.58 -2.15 -11.85
C VAL A 429 -5.83 -1.77 -12.64
N CYS A 430 -5.84 -0.60 -13.29
CA CYS A 430 -7.01 -0.11 -14.00
C CYS A 430 -7.25 -0.96 -15.26
N PRO A 431 -8.35 -1.74 -15.34
CA PRO A 431 -8.57 -2.64 -16.48
C PRO A 431 -8.93 -1.91 -17.77
N GLU A 432 -9.33 -0.64 -17.68
CA GLU A 432 -9.72 0.20 -18.82
C GLU A 432 -8.69 1.30 -19.12
N ASN A 433 -7.52 1.31 -18.45
CA ASN A 433 -6.47 2.32 -18.60
C ASN A 433 -6.93 3.78 -18.39
N ALA A 434 -7.94 3.99 -17.55
CA ALA A 434 -8.57 5.29 -17.33
C ALA A 434 -7.80 6.23 -16.38
N LEU A 435 -6.66 5.80 -15.79
CA LEU A 435 -5.93 6.57 -14.77
C LEU A 435 -4.51 6.88 -15.22
N ARG A 436 -4.06 8.11 -14.94
CA ARG A 436 -2.67 8.53 -15.10
C ARG A 436 -2.18 9.24 -13.84
N VAL A 437 -0.94 8.97 -13.44
CA VAL A 437 -0.26 9.72 -12.37
C VAL A 437 0.40 10.96 -12.96
N ILE A 438 0.35 12.09 -12.25
CA ILE A 438 0.89 13.38 -12.70
C ILE A 438 1.82 13.90 -11.60
N PRO A 439 3.15 13.84 -11.78
CA PRO A 439 4.11 14.35 -10.82
C PRO A 439 3.95 15.86 -10.62
N ARG A 440 3.66 16.28 -9.40
CA ARG A 440 3.57 17.69 -8.99
C ARG A 440 3.64 17.82 -7.48
N LEU A 441 4.08 18.97 -6.99
CA LEU A 441 3.90 19.33 -5.58
C LEU A 441 2.72 20.28 -5.46
N ASN A 442 1.78 20.00 -4.57
CA ASN A 442 0.62 20.83 -4.30
C ASN A 442 0.55 21.12 -2.80
N TRP A 443 0.69 22.39 -2.41
CA TRP A 443 0.57 22.86 -1.02
C TRP A 443 -0.65 23.77 -0.84
N ASN A 444 -1.59 23.75 -1.78
CA ASN A 444 -2.89 24.39 -1.57
C ASN A 444 -3.51 23.81 -0.29
N PRO A 445 -4.04 24.64 0.64
CA PRO A 445 -4.74 24.15 1.83
C PRO A 445 -5.85 23.13 1.51
N GLY A 446 -6.51 23.27 0.34
CA GLY A 446 -7.50 22.31 -0.16
C GLY A 446 -6.92 20.98 -0.65
N ALA A 447 -5.61 20.85 -0.86
CA ALA A 447 -4.97 19.59 -1.28
C ALA A 447 -4.99 18.50 -0.19
N ALA A 448 -5.15 18.91 1.08
CA ALA A 448 -5.39 18.01 2.20
C ALA A 448 -6.85 17.55 2.27
N ALA A 449 -7.77 18.20 1.54
CA ALA A 449 -9.17 17.80 1.49
C ALA A 449 -9.38 16.76 0.38
N ALA A 450 -10.26 15.79 0.65
CA ALA A 450 -10.69 14.84 -0.35
C ALA A 450 -11.48 15.56 -1.45
N VAL A 451 -11.04 15.44 -2.69
CA VAL A 451 -11.74 15.97 -3.87
C VAL A 451 -12.42 14.84 -4.64
N LYS A 452 -13.62 15.10 -5.14
CA LYS A 452 -14.33 14.16 -6.01
C LYS A 452 -13.66 14.12 -7.38
N LEU A 453 -13.09 12.97 -7.76
CA LEU A 453 -12.46 12.79 -9.08
C LEU A 453 -13.46 12.42 -10.17
N HIS A 454 -14.40 11.53 -9.84
CA HIS A 454 -15.39 11.05 -10.79
C HIS A 454 -16.58 10.46 -10.05
N GLN A 455 -17.78 10.62 -10.61
CA GLN A 455 -19.02 10.10 -10.05
C GLN A 455 -20.02 9.94 -11.20
N VAL A 456 -20.85 8.91 -11.11
CA VAL A 456 -21.92 8.65 -12.09
C VAL A 456 -23.20 8.28 -11.37
N GLU A 457 -24.32 8.43 -12.07
CA GLU A 457 -25.60 7.92 -11.59
C GLU A 457 -25.60 6.38 -11.54
N PRO A 458 -26.06 5.80 -10.42
CA PRO A 458 -26.11 4.35 -10.27
C PRO A 458 -27.17 3.71 -11.18
N ALA A 459 -26.85 2.51 -11.65
CA ALA A 459 -27.81 1.57 -12.16
C ALA A 459 -28.67 1.01 -11.03
N GLY A 460 -29.98 0.98 -11.24
CA GLY A 460 -30.95 0.31 -10.38
C GLY A 460 -31.02 -1.18 -10.66
N CYS A 461 -31.23 -1.98 -9.62
CA CYS A 461 -31.49 -3.41 -9.76
C CYS A 461 -32.77 -3.67 -10.56
N LEU A 462 -32.72 -4.57 -11.56
CA LEU A 462 -33.92 -4.95 -12.35
C LEU A 462 -35.06 -5.51 -11.51
N SER A 463 -34.77 -6.14 -10.38
CA SER A 463 -35.78 -6.79 -9.53
C SER A 463 -36.40 -5.85 -8.49
N CYS A 464 -35.59 -5.00 -7.85
CA CYS A 464 -36.04 -4.18 -6.71
C CYS A 464 -35.80 -2.67 -6.86
N GLY A 465 -35.19 -2.23 -7.96
CA GLY A 465 -34.86 -0.82 -8.22
C GLY A 465 -33.70 -0.25 -7.41
N ARG A 466 -33.16 -0.99 -6.41
CA ARG A 466 -32.07 -0.51 -5.54
C ARG A 466 -30.82 -0.08 -6.35
N PRO A 467 -30.28 1.13 -6.13
CA PRO A 467 -28.98 1.55 -6.66
C PRO A 467 -27.86 0.61 -6.20
N PHE A 468 -27.03 0.10 -7.11
CA PHE A 468 -25.97 -0.84 -6.70
C PHE A 468 -24.64 -0.77 -7.46
N ALA A 469 -24.61 -0.19 -8.67
CA ALA A 469 -23.43 -0.23 -9.53
C ALA A 469 -23.41 0.92 -10.54
N ALA A 470 -22.24 1.22 -11.12
CA ALA A 470 -22.17 2.10 -12.29
C ALA A 470 -22.65 1.35 -13.55
N HIS A 471 -23.44 2.03 -14.40
CA HIS A 471 -23.89 1.47 -15.69
C HIS A 471 -22.72 0.97 -16.55
N GLN A 472 -21.62 1.74 -16.58
CA GLN A 472 -20.41 1.39 -17.33
C GLN A 472 -19.75 0.11 -16.80
N MET A 473 -19.81 -0.13 -15.48
CA MET A 473 -19.29 -1.37 -14.88
C MET A 473 -20.05 -2.58 -15.37
N ILE A 474 -21.39 -2.53 -15.34
CA ILE A 474 -22.24 -3.63 -15.79
C ILE A 474 -21.98 -3.92 -17.28
N ALA A 475 -21.95 -2.87 -18.11
CA ALA A 475 -21.65 -2.99 -19.54
C ALA A 475 -20.25 -3.60 -19.79
N ALA A 476 -19.24 -3.21 -19.00
CA ALA A 476 -17.90 -3.76 -19.12
C ALA A 476 -17.82 -5.24 -18.72
N ILE A 477 -18.53 -5.64 -17.66
CA ILE A 477 -18.62 -7.04 -17.22
C ILE A 477 -19.33 -7.88 -18.29
N GLN A 478 -20.49 -7.42 -18.77
CA GLN A 478 -21.22 -8.09 -19.85
C GLN A 478 -20.33 -8.31 -21.06
N ARG A 479 -19.63 -7.25 -21.52
CA ARG A 479 -18.69 -7.33 -22.65
C ARG A 479 -17.60 -8.38 -22.45
N LYS A 480 -17.03 -8.48 -21.25
CA LYS A 480 -15.96 -9.46 -20.92
C LYS A 480 -16.48 -10.89 -20.81
N LEU A 481 -17.73 -11.08 -20.43
CA LEU A 481 -18.36 -12.39 -20.26
C LEU A 481 -19.08 -12.90 -21.52
N ARG A 482 -19.12 -12.10 -22.60
CA ARG A 482 -19.75 -12.51 -23.87
C ARG A 482 -19.16 -13.82 -24.36
N GLY A 483 -20.03 -14.79 -24.65
CA GLY A 483 -19.65 -16.11 -25.15
C GLY A 483 -19.17 -17.10 -24.07
N HIS A 484 -19.11 -16.69 -22.79
CA HIS A 484 -18.81 -17.63 -21.71
C HIS A 484 -20.05 -18.50 -21.42
N TRP A 485 -19.87 -19.83 -21.41
CA TRP A 485 -20.96 -20.81 -21.28
C TRP A 485 -21.90 -20.55 -20.08
N MET A 486 -21.36 -20.04 -18.98
CA MET A 486 -22.12 -19.71 -17.76
C MET A 486 -23.11 -18.53 -17.95
N TYR A 487 -22.89 -17.68 -18.95
CA TYR A 487 -23.69 -16.48 -19.26
C TYR A 487 -24.39 -16.58 -20.62
N ALA A 488 -24.61 -17.80 -21.10
CA ALA A 488 -25.22 -18.06 -22.40
C ALA A 488 -26.74 -17.81 -22.43
N SER A 489 -27.44 -17.88 -21.29
CA SER A 489 -28.88 -17.60 -21.20
C SER A 489 -29.17 -16.15 -20.79
N ASP A 490 -30.32 -15.63 -21.22
CA ASP A 490 -30.80 -14.29 -20.85
C ASP A 490 -30.98 -14.15 -19.33
N GLU A 491 -31.44 -15.21 -18.65
CA GLU A 491 -31.56 -15.27 -17.20
C GLU A 491 -30.21 -15.05 -16.51
N ALA A 492 -29.17 -15.73 -16.98
CA ALA A 492 -27.82 -15.59 -16.43
C ALA A 492 -27.23 -14.20 -16.70
N GLN A 493 -27.57 -13.57 -17.83
CA GLN A 493 -27.16 -12.18 -18.13
C GLN A 493 -27.93 -11.15 -17.29
N ASN A 494 -29.21 -11.37 -17.04
CA ASN A 494 -30.05 -10.50 -16.20
C ASN A 494 -29.53 -10.41 -14.76
N ARG A 495 -28.90 -11.47 -14.24
CA ARG A 495 -28.22 -11.47 -12.92
C ARG A 495 -27.15 -10.39 -12.79
N LEU A 496 -26.52 -9.96 -13.89
CA LEU A 496 -25.52 -8.88 -13.88
C LEU A 496 -26.14 -7.51 -13.60
N HIS A 497 -27.44 -7.36 -13.83
CA HIS A 497 -28.23 -6.15 -13.57
C HIS A 497 -29.02 -6.24 -12.26
N MET A 498 -28.71 -7.20 -11.39
CA MET A 498 -29.34 -7.37 -10.08
C MET A 498 -28.37 -7.00 -8.97
N CYS A 499 -28.88 -6.38 -7.89
CA CYS A 499 -28.11 -6.20 -6.68
C CYS A 499 -27.71 -7.55 -6.07
N ASP A 500 -26.70 -7.53 -5.20
CA ASP A 500 -26.20 -8.68 -4.46
C ASP A 500 -27.33 -9.56 -3.86
N ARG A 501 -28.30 -8.95 -3.18
CA ARG A 501 -29.43 -9.65 -2.58
C ARG A 501 -30.33 -10.33 -3.60
N CYS A 502 -30.83 -9.57 -4.59
CA CYS A 502 -31.77 -10.11 -5.59
C CYS A 502 -31.11 -11.17 -6.46
N ARG A 503 -29.82 -11.00 -6.79
CA ARG A 503 -29.03 -11.97 -7.54
C ARG A 503 -28.90 -13.29 -6.79
N VAL A 504 -28.60 -13.27 -5.49
CA VAL A 504 -28.51 -14.48 -4.67
C VAL A 504 -29.88 -15.17 -4.61
N GLN A 505 -30.96 -14.42 -4.35
CA GLN A 505 -32.32 -14.96 -4.31
C GLN A 505 -32.69 -15.66 -5.62
N GLU A 506 -32.45 -15.00 -6.77
CA GLU A 506 -32.76 -15.57 -8.07
C GLU A 506 -31.97 -16.86 -8.34
N ILE A 507 -30.69 -16.95 -7.98
CA ILE A 507 -29.88 -18.17 -8.18
C ILE A 507 -30.47 -19.36 -7.39
N PHE A 508 -30.90 -19.13 -6.15
CA PHE A 508 -31.51 -20.17 -5.32
C PHE A 508 -32.91 -20.58 -5.78
N LEU A 509 -33.68 -19.65 -6.34
CA LEU A 509 -35.03 -19.91 -6.84
C LEU A 509 -35.00 -20.59 -8.23
N SER A 510 -34.06 -20.21 -9.09
CA SER A 510 -33.92 -20.71 -10.47
C SER A 510 -33.16 -22.04 -10.57
N SER A 511 -32.42 -22.46 -9.54
CA SER A 511 -31.78 -23.79 -9.52
C SER A 511 -32.86 -24.89 -9.37
N PRO A 512 -33.12 -25.71 -10.41
CA PRO A 512 -33.97 -26.87 -10.27
C PRO A 512 -33.23 -27.88 -9.39
N GLY A 513 -33.95 -28.54 -8.47
CA GLY A 513 -33.37 -29.45 -7.49
C GLY A 513 -32.50 -30.55 -8.11
N LYS A 514 -31.19 -30.32 -8.22
CA LYS A 514 -30.18 -31.38 -8.30
C LYS A 514 -29.71 -31.66 -6.88
N GLY A 515 -30.62 -32.25 -6.11
CA GLY A 515 -30.39 -32.76 -4.77
C GLY A 515 -30.73 -34.25 -4.72
N THR A 516 -30.30 -35.02 -5.71
CA THR A 516 -30.09 -36.47 -5.53
C THR A 516 -28.62 -36.64 -5.17
N TYR A 517 -28.31 -36.56 -3.88
CA TYR A 517 -27.17 -37.30 -3.36
C TYR A 517 -27.56 -38.79 -3.49
N LEU A 518 -26.94 -39.50 -4.43
CA LEU A 518 -26.96 -40.97 -4.41
C LEU A 518 -26.06 -41.43 -3.25
N PRO A 519 -26.48 -42.44 -2.48
CA PRO A 519 -25.82 -42.90 -1.26
C PRO A 519 -24.41 -43.46 -1.50
#